data_AF-A0A316FU85-F1
#
_entry.id   AF-A0A316FU85-F1
#
_cell.length_a   1.000
_cell.length_b   1.000
_cell.length_c   1.000
_cell.angle_alpha   90.00
_cell.angle_beta   90.00
_cell.angle_gamma   90.00
#
_symmetry.space_group_name_H-M   'P 1'
#
loop_
_entity.id
_entity.type
_entity.pdbx_description
1 polymer ?
#
loop_
_entity_poly.entity_id
_entity_poly.type
_entity_poly.pdbx_seq_one_letter_code
_entity_poly.pdbx_strand_id
1 'polypeptide(L)'
;MPDFNNIVIEFLRENNNKISEHLLLKHIETHHSDFFSVLPNPNRLYEKHFYLFHKLYQLKQALFDDKLHLTVSALTIELLPTTSSHEQAANKSLGDNHPIGDSDPLAEFYLDKNNLYLSESEVQAMQKKFWQRYLAIQQKSDAIICLELQGETPLTLQKVKKQYQKLAQQHHPDKGGNAEKFQAIKQAFNELKLIF
;
A
#
# COMPACT_ATOMS: atom_id res chain seq x y z
N MET A 1 7.18 -12.13 -28.15
CA MET A 1 6.33 -12.28 -26.96
C MET A 1 5.29 -11.18 -26.98
N PRO A 2 4.00 -11.49 -26.85
CA PRO A 2 2.98 -10.44 -26.69
C PRO A 2 3.33 -9.57 -25.48
N ASP A 3 2.99 -8.28 -25.57
CA ASP A 3 3.23 -7.32 -24.49
C ASP A 3 2.33 -7.66 -23.30
N PHE A 4 2.94 -8.11 -22.19
CA PHE A 4 2.23 -8.45 -20.95
C PHE A 4 1.29 -7.33 -20.51
N ASN A 5 1.71 -6.08 -20.67
CA ASN A 5 0.93 -4.92 -20.26
C ASN A 5 -0.43 -4.90 -20.99
N ASN A 6 -0.42 -5.10 -22.31
CA ASN A 6 -1.63 -5.11 -23.12
C ASN A 6 -2.54 -6.29 -22.77
N ILE A 7 -1.97 -7.49 -22.57
CA ILE A 7 -2.74 -8.68 -22.14
C ILE A 7 -3.52 -8.38 -20.85
N VAL A 8 -2.83 -7.84 -19.84
CA VAL A 8 -3.47 -7.55 -18.55
C VAL A 8 -4.54 -6.47 -18.68
N ILE A 9 -4.27 -5.39 -19.42
CA ILE A 9 -5.22 -4.29 -19.61
C ILE A 9 -6.47 -4.77 -20.35
N GLU A 10 -6.32 -5.53 -21.44
CA GLU A 10 -7.44 -6.09 -22.20
C GLU A 10 -8.27 -7.03 -21.33
N PHE A 11 -7.61 -7.95 -20.64
CA PHE A 11 -8.30 -8.90 -19.76
C PHE A 11 -9.02 -8.22 -18.59
N LEU A 12 -8.46 -7.15 -18.03
CA LEU A 12 -9.15 -6.30 -17.06
C LEU A 12 -10.40 -5.68 -17.68
N ARG A 13 -10.30 -5.06 -18.86
CA ARG A 13 -11.44 -4.41 -19.54
C ARG A 13 -12.58 -5.39 -19.85
N GLU A 14 -12.25 -6.61 -20.24
CA GLU A 14 -13.24 -7.69 -20.47
C GLU A 14 -13.96 -8.12 -19.19
N ASN A 15 -13.33 -7.94 -18.02
CA ASN A 15 -13.86 -8.35 -16.71
C ASN A 15 -14.29 -7.14 -15.87
N ASN A 16 -14.94 -6.14 -16.48
CA ASN A 16 -15.43 -4.94 -15.79
C ASN A 16 -14.33 -4.18 -15.03
N ASN A 17 -13.12 -4.17 -15.59
CA ASN A 17 -11.90 -3.58 -15.01
C ASN A 17 -11.45 -4.19 -13.68
N LYS A 18 -11.94 -5.38 -13.28
CA LYS A 18 -11.67 -5.95 -11.97
C LYS A 18 -11.55 -7.47 -12.01
N ILE A 19 -10.43 -8.00 -11.53
CA ILE A 19 -10.15 -9.45 -11.48
C ILE A 19 -9.45 -9.84 -10.18
N SER A 20 -9.37 -11.12 -9.87
CA SER A 20 -8.48 -11.64 -8.82
C SER A 20 -7.16 -12.13 -9.41
N GLU A 21 -6.13 -12.26 -8.57
CA GLU A 21 -4.87 -12.89 -8.98
C GLU A 21 -5.11 -14.28 -9.56
N HIS A 22 -5.93 -15.09 -8.89
CA HIS A 22 -6.24 -16.45 -9.34
C HIS A 22 -6.83 -16.47 -10.76
N LEU A 23 -7.74 -15.54 -11.07
CA LEU A 23 -8.34 -15.42 -12.40
C LEU A 23 -7.28 -15.04 -13.45
N LEU A 24 -6.41 -14.07 -13.13
CA LEU A 24 -5.34 -13.62 -14.01
C LEU A 24 -4.30 -14.72 -14.26
N LEU A 25 -3.87 -15.41 -13.21
CA LEU A 25 -2.89 -16.48 -13.27
C LEU A 25 -3.41 -17.62 -14.16
N LYS A 26 -4.66 -18.04 -13.98
CA LYS A 26 -5.30 -19.06 -14.83
C LYS A 26 -5.38 -18.61 -16.29
N HIS A 27 -5.72 -17.35 -16.55
CA HIS A 27 -5.77 -16.80 -17.91
C HIS A 27 -4.39 -16.85 -18.57
N ILE A 28 -3.34 -16.38 -17.89
CA ILE A 28 -1.96 -16.41 -18.38
C ILE A 28 -1.49 -17.84 -18.62
N GLU A 29 -1.75 -18.77 -17.70
CA GLU A 29 -1.35 -20.18 -17.88
C GLU A 29 -2.03 -20.84 -19.09
N THR A 30 -3.28 -20.45 -19.38
CA THR A 30 -4.07 -21.03 -20.47
C THR A 30 -3.70 -20.43 -21.83
N HIS A 31 -3.49 -19.12 -21.89
CA HIS A 31 -3.34 -18.39 -23.16
C HIS A 31 -1.90 -17.96 -23.46
N HIS A 32 -1.03 -17.95 -22.46
CA HIS A 32 0.35 -17.45 -22.53
C HIS A 32 1.32 -18.33 -21.73
N SER A 33 1.36 -19.63 -22.04
CA SER A 33 2.17 -20.64 -21.33
C SER A 33 3.65 -20.28 -21.17
N ASP A 34 4.21 -19.54 -22.14
CA ASP A 34 5.61 -19.14 -22.14
C ASP A 34 5.93 -18.00 -21.17
N PHE A 35 4.92 -17.32 -20.62
CA PHE A 35 5.11 -16.18 -19.73
C PHE A 35 5.95 -16.53 -18.49
N PHE A 36 5.73 -17.72 -17.93
CA PHE A 36 6.47 -18.20 -16.76
C PHE A 36 7.76 -18.96 -17.12
N SER A 37 8.08 -19.15 -18.40
CA SER A 37 9.26 -19.92 -18.84
C SER A 37 10.60 -19.31 -18.41
N VAL A 38 10.61 -18.01 -18.09
CA VAL A 38 11.79 -17.29 -17.58
C VAL A 38 12.10 -17.57 -16.12
N LEU A 39 11.19 -18.25 -15.40
CA LEU A 39 11.37 -18.57 -13.99
C LEU A 39 12.31 -19.76 -13.81
N PRO A 40 13.10 -19.78 -12.73
CA PRO A 40 13.97 -20.91 -12.43
C PRO A 40 13.15 -22.18 -12.15
N ASN A 41 11.99 -22.07 -11.47
CA ASN A 41 11.06 -23.17 -11.26
C ASN A 41 9.63 -22.75 -11.61
N PRO A 42 9.21 -22.87 -12.88
CA PRO A 42 7.87 -22.46 -13.33
C PRO A 42 6.72 -23.29 -12.77
N ASN A 43 6.97 -24.26 -11.87
CA ASN A 43 5.93 -25.01 -11.15
C ASN A 43 5.72 -24.51 -9.71
N ARG A 44 6.60 -23.64 -9.19
CA ARG A 44 6.47 -23.12 -7.82
C ARG A 44 5.51 -21.94 -7.82
N LEU A 45 4.42 -22.06 -7.05
CA LEU A 45 3.39 -21.03 -6.94
C LEU A 45 3.98 -19.68 -6.48
N TYR A 46 4.90 -19.70 -5.52
CA TYR A 46 5.57 -18.49 -5.03
C TYR A 46 6.30 -17.74 -6.14
N GLU A 47 7.05 -18.44 -7.01
CA GLU A 47 7.80 -17.80 -8.09
C GLU A 47 6.85 -17.20 -9.14
N LYS A 48 5.76 -17.91 -9.47
CA LYS A 48 4.70 -17.37 -10.34
C LYS A 48 4.04 -16.14 -9.75
N HIS A 49 3.65 -16.21 -8.48
CA HIS A 49 3.04 -15.10 -7.75
C HIS A 49 3.97 -13.88 -7.75
N PHE A 50 5.21 -14.07 -7.32
CA PHE A 50 6.19 -12.99 -7.26
C PHE A 50 6.41 -12.36 -8.63
N TYR A 51 6.59 -13.18 -9.67
CA TYR A 51 6.82 -12.68 -11.02
C TYR A 51 5.60 -11.94 -11.59
N LEU A 52 4.40 -12.47 -11.38
CA LEU A 52 3.16 -11.82 -11.79
C LEU A 52 3.03 -10.45 -11.11
N PHE A 53 3.26 -10.38 -9.79
CA PHE A 53 3.19 -9.14 -9.05
C PHE A 53 4.30 -8.17 -9.45
N HIS A 54 5.53 -8.64 -9.66
CA HIS A 54 6.62 -7.84 -10.22
C HIS A 54 6.19 -7.13 -11.51
N LYS A 55 5.53 -7.88 -12.42
CA LYS A 55 5.02 -7.34 -13.67
C LYS A 55 3.82 -6.40 -13.49
N LEU A 56 2.91 -6.69 -12.57
CA LEU A 56 1.80 -5.80 -12.24
C LEU A 56 2.27 -4.47 -11.62
N TYR A 57 3.31 -4.49 -10.78
CA TYR A 57 3.89 -3.26 -10.23
C TYR A 57 4.66 -2.44 -11.28
N GLN A 58 5.31 -3.10 -12.25
CA GLN A 58 5.86 -2.41 -13.43
C GLN A 58 4.75 -1.76 -14.27
N LEU A 59 3.65 -2.48 -14.51
CA LEU A 59 2.49 -1.95 -15.21
C LEU A 59 1.86 -0.75 -14.46
N LYS A 60 1.71 -0.86 -13.14
CA LYS A 60 1.20 0.22 -12.28
C LYS A 60 2.02 1.50 -12.45
N GLN A 61 3.35 1.40 -12.57
CA GLN A 61 4.22 2.55 -12.84
C GLN A 61 4.05 3.10 -14.25
N ALA A 62 3.95 2.24 -15.26
CA ALA A 62 3.80 2.65 -16.65
C ALA A 62 2.47 3.39 -16.90
N LEU A 63 1.39 3.03 -16.20
CA LEU A 63 0.07 3.64 -16.35
C LEU A 63 -0.05 5.03 -15.71
N PHE A 64 0.94 5.44 -14.91
CA PHE A 64 0.92 6.72 -14.20
C PHE A 64 0.80 7.91 -15.17
N ASP A 65 1.51 7.84 -16.31
CA ASP A 65 1.48 8.90 -17.33
C ASP A 65 0.18 8.91 -18.15
N ASP A 66 -0.51 7.77 -18.22
CA ASP A 66 -1.72 7.56 -19.04
C ASP A 66 -3.03 7.93 -18.32
N LYS A 67 -2.95 8.55 -17.14
CA LYS A 67 -4.12 8.87 -16.29
C LYS A 67 -4.98 7.65 -15.95
N LEU A 68 -4.34 6.49 -15.83
CA LEU A 68 -4.95 5.26 -15.35
C LEU A 68 -4.27 4.84 -14.04
N HIS A 69 -5.07 4.34 -13.11
CA HIS A 69 -4.60 3.81 -11.84
C HIS A 69 -4.84 2.31 -11.77
N LEU A 70 -3.80 1.55 -11.45
CA LEU A 70 -3.90 0.12 -11.21
C LEU A 70 -3.77 -0.18 -9.71
N THR A 71 -4.82 -0.71 -9.13
CA THR A 71 -4.84 -1.29 -7.80
C THR A 71 -4.36 -2.74 -7.88
N VAL A 72 -3.39 -3.14 -7.04
CA VAL A 72 -2.78 -4.48 -7.08
C VAL A 72 -2.87 -5.17 -5.72
N SER A 73 -3.70 -6.19 -5.62
CA SER A 73 -3.75 -7.14 -4.49
C SER A 73 -4.08 -8.56 -4.97
N ALA A 74 -3.82 -9.57 -4.12
CA ALA A 74 -4.16 -10.96 -4.45
C ALA A 74 -5.67 -11.17 -4.65
N LEU A 75 -6.50 -10.48 -3.86
CA LEU A 75 -7.96 -10.60 -3.93
C LEU A 75 -8.56 -9.77 -5.06
N THR A 76 -7.92 -8.66 -5.41
CA THR A 76 -8.45 -7.67 -6.35
C THR A 76 -7.33 -6.92 -7.05
N ILE A 77 -7.32 -7.06 -8.38
CA ILE A 77 -6.57 -6.25 -9.33
C ILE A 77 -7.61 -5.43 -10.09
N GLU A 78 -7.50 -4.10 -10.04
CA GLU A 78 -8.55 -3.21 -10.54
C GLU A 78 -7.97 -2.01 -11.29
N LEU A 79 -8.49 -1.73 -12.48
CA LEU A 79 -8.09 -0.61 -13.33
C LEU A 79 -9.12 0.53 -13.22
N LEU A 80 -8.68 1.69 -12.77
CA LEU A 80 -9.53 2.86 -12.53
C LEU A 80 -9.01 4.07 -13.32
N PRO A 81 -9.89 4.97 -13.78
CA PRO A 81 -9.46 6.29 -14.25
C PRO A 81 -8.86 7.10 -13.12
N THR A 82 -7.77 7.82 -13.39
CA THR A 82 -7.21 8.78 -12.43
C THR A 82 -8.12 10.00 -12.39
N THR A 83 -9.06 10.04 -11.43
CA THR A 83 -9.78 11.26 -11.07
C THR A 83 -8.94 12.12 -10.12
N SER A 84 -9.20 13.42 -10.01
CA SER A 84 -8.45 14.32 -9.11
C SER A 84 -8.49 13.89 -7.62
N SER A 85 -9.49 13.10 -7.24
CA SER A 85 -9.60 12.39 -5.96
C SER A 85 -8.67 11.16 -5.87
N HIS A 86 -8.36 10.51 -6.98
CA HIS A 86 -7.41 9.40 -7.09
C HIS A 86 -5.96 9.83 -7.30
N GLU A 87 -5.64 11.07 -7.71
CA GLU A 87 -4.24 11.57 -7.63
C GLU A 87 -3.73 11.60 -6.19
N GLN A 88 -4.62 11.88 -5.22
CA GLN A 88 -4.33 11.76 -3.79
C GLN A 88 -4.36 10.32 -3.28
N ALA A 89 -4.97 9.39 -4.03
CA ALA A 89 -5.06 7.97 -3.70
C ALA A 89 -4.06 7.09 -4.49
N ALA A 90 -3.39 7.62 -5.52
CA ALA A 90 -2.37 6.89 -6.27
C ALA A 90 -1.13 6.62 -5.41
N ASN A 91 -0.90 7.47 -4.40
CA ASN A 91 0.02 7.25 -3.29
C ASN A 91 -0.59 6.42 -2.13
N LYS A 92 -1.83 5.95 -2.25
CA LYS A 92 -2.55 5.12 -1.27
C LYS A 92 -2.89 3.78 -1.89
N SER A 93 -1.89 2.90 -2.04
CA SER A 93 -2.18 1.50 -2.34
C SER A 93 -2.79 0.84 -1.10
N LEU A 94 -4.08 0.50 -1.24
CA LEU A 94 -4.88 -0.49 -0.50
C LEU A 94 -4.89 -0.44 1.04
N GLY A 95 -6.02 0.05 1.56
CA GLY A 95 -6.44 -0.15 2.94
C GLY A 95 -6.05 1.01 3.83
N ASP A 96 -6.96 1.98 3.93
CA ASP A 96 -6.95 3.03 4.94
C ASP A 96 -5.93 4.16 4.75
N ASN A 97 -6.39 5.31 5.21
CA ASN A 97 -5.70 6.59 5.23
C ASN A 97 -4.23 6.37 5.54
N HIS A 98 -3.34 6.60 4.58
CA HIS A 98 -1.91 6.68 4.87
C HIS A 98 -1.41 8.09 4.53
N PRO A 99 -0.57 8.69 5.40
CA PRO A 99 -0.03 10.01 5.17
C PRO A 99 0.92 10.00 3.99
N ILE A 100 0.79 11.04 3.18
CA ILE A 100 1.63 11.38 2.03
C ILE A 100 3.09 11.48 2.49
N GLY A 101 3.97 10.61 2.00
CA GLY A 101 5.42 10.83 2.08
C GLY A 101 6.34 9.62 2.16
N ASP A 102 5.86 8.45 2.61
CA ASP A 102 6.71 7.26 2.77
C ASP A 102 6.42 6.23 1.64
N SER A 103 7.49 5.69 1.05
CA SER A 103 7.48 4.75 -0.08
C SER A 103 6.52 3.58 0.11
N ASP A 104 5.75 3.21 -0.92
CA ASP A 104 4.90 1.99 -0.95
C ASP A 104 5.80 0.75 -0.72
N PRO A 105 5.76 0.11 0.47
CA PRO A 105 6.68 -0.97 0.80
C PRO A 105 6.46 -2.22 -0.05
N LEU A 106 5.23 -2.41 -0.57
CA LEU A 106 4.97 -3.51 -1.50
C LEU A 106 5.56 -3.22 -2.87
N ALA A 107 5.53 -1.96 -3.32
CA ALA A 107 6.21 -1.57 -4.55
C ALA A 107 7.73 -1.77 -4.43
N GLU A 108 8.34 -1.36 -3.32
CA GLU A 108 9.77 -1.60 -3.06
C GLU A 108 10.11 -3.11 -3.14
N PHE A 109 9.28 -3.95 -2.52
CA PHE A 109 9.46 -5.39 -2.53
C PHE A 109 9.32 -6.01 -3.93
N TYR A 110 8.22 -5.74 -4.63
CA TYR A 110 7.95 -6.40 -5.91
C TYR A 110 8.80 -5.84 -7.05
N LEU A 111 9.33 -4.62 -6.96
CA LEU A 111 10.18 -4.05 -8.02
C LEU A 111 11.63 -4.50 -7.94
N ASP A 112 12.11 -4.94 -6.77
CA ASP A 112 13.43 -5.57 -6.64
C ASP A 112 13.38 -7.04 -7.07
N LYS A 113 13.94 -7.33 -8.25
CA LYS A 113 13.99 -8.68 -8.83
C LYS A 113 14.77 -9.68 -7.97
N ASN A 114 15.68 -9.23 -7.13
CA ASN A 114 16.46 -10.13 -6.27
C ASN A 114 15.57 -10.85 -5.26
N ASN A 115 14.42 -10.26 -4.93
CA ASN A 115 13.45 -10.85 -4.00
C ASN A 115 12.83 -12.15 -4.53
N LEU A 116 12.90 -12.42 -5.84
CA LEU A 116 12.48 -13.71 -6.43
C LEU A 116 13.31 -14.89 -5.91
N TYR A 117 14.59 -14.64 -5.57
CA TYR A 117 15.53 -15.68 -5.17
C TYR A 117 15.59 -15.91 -3.65
N LEU A 118 14.73 -15.21 -2.89
CA LEU A 118 14.65 -15.41 -1.46
C LEU A 118 14.18 -16.83 -1.14
N SER A 119 14.83 -17.43 -0.15
CA SER A 119 14.37 -18.67 0.45
C SER A 119 13.07 -18.45 1.22
N GLU A 120 12.32 -19.53 1.46
CA GLU A 120 11.05 -19.47 2.19
C GLU A 120 11.19 -18.86 3.60
N SER A 121 12.31 -19.13 4.29
CA SER A 121 12.62 -18.54 5.59
C SER A 121 12.90 -17.03 5.50
N GLU A 122 13.56 -16.57 4.43
CA GLU A 122 13.80 -15.15 4.17
C GLU A 122 12.50 -14.41 3.84
N VAL A 123 11.62 -15.04 3.06
CA VAL A 123 10.27 -14.52 2.77
C VAL A 123 9.46 -14.38 4.06
N GLN A 124 9.47 -15.38 4.94
CA GLN A 124 8.78 -15.29 6.24
C GLN A 124 9.34 -14.19 7.14
N ALA A 125 10.67 -14.08 7.21
CA ALA A 125 11.33 -13.03 7.98
C ALA A 125 10.97 -11.63 7.44
N MET A 126 10.87 -11.50 6.13
CA MET A 126 10.47 -10.28 5.47
C MET A 126 8.98 -9.96 5.66
N GLN A 127 8.08 -10.94 5.60
CA GLN A 127 6.67 -10.75 5.94
C GLN A 127 6.51 -10.26 7.38
N LYS A 128 7.30 -10.79 8.33
CA LYS A 128 7.29 -10.28 9.71
C LYS A 128 7.70 -8.81 9.78
N LYS A 129 8.78 -8.43 9.08
CA LYS A 129 9.22 -7.02 8.99
C LYS A 129 8.18 -6.14 8.29
N PHE A 130 7.50 -6.67 7.28
CA PHE A 130 6.41 -6.00 6.57
C PHE A 130 5.25 -5.69 7.52
N TRP A 131 4.77 -6.67 8.29
CA TRP A 131 3.71 -6.44 9.27
C TRP A 131 4.11 -5.44 10.34
N GLN A 132 5.38 -5.49 10.81
CA GLN A 132 5.89 -4.50 11.75
C GLN A 132 5.90 -3.08 11.17
N ARG A 133 6.35 -2.92 9.92
CA ARG A 133 6.32 -1.64 9.21
C ARG A 133 4.89 -1.18 8.97
N TYR A 134 4.02 -2.04 8.44
CA TYR A 134 2.61 -1.73 8.20
C TYR A 134 1.88 -1.28 9.47
N LEU A 135 2.05 -2.01 10.59
CA LEU A 135 1.50 -1.60 11.88
C LEU A 135 2.03 -0.24 12.32
N ALA A 136 3.31 0.07 12.09
CA ALA A 136 3.88 1.37 12.42
C ALA A 136 3.33 2.50 11.54
N ILE A 137 3.11 2.26 10.23
CA ILE A 137 2.54 3.27 9.32
C ILE A 137 1.04 3.48 9.62
N GLN A 138 0.28 2.42 9.93
CA GLN A 138 -1.11 2.52 10.37
C GLN A 138 -1.22 3.28 11.69
N GLN A 139 -0.43 2.93 12.70
CA GLN A 139 -0.38 3.65 13.99
C GLN A 139 -0.03 5.13 13.78
N LYS A 140 0.93 5.44 12.91
CA LYS A 140 1.27 6.82 12.54
C LYS A 140 0.07 7.56 11.92
N SER A 141 -0.69 6.89 11.05
CA SER A 141 -1.86 7.49 10.42
C SER A 141 -3.00 7.74 11.40
N ASP A 142 -3.33 6.74 12.23
CA ASP A 142 -4.34 6.84 13.28
C ASP A 142 -4.01 7.97 14.25
N ALA A 143 -2.73 8.10 14.60
CA ALA A 143 -2.27 9.18 15.47
C ALA A 143 -2.37 10.57 14.80
N ILE A 144 -2.08 10.68 13.50
CA ILE A 144 -2.28 11.91 12.72
C ILE A 144 -3.77 12.26 12.65
N ILE A 145 -4.65 11.27 12.46
CA ILE A 145 -6.10 11.47 12.43
C ILE A 145 -6.63 11.90 13.79
N CYS A 146 -6.19 11.23 14.85
CA CYS A 146 -6.58 11.51 16.24
C CYS A 146 -6.19 12.94 16.66
N LEU A 147 -5.07 13.45 16.15
CA LEU A 147 -4.63 14.83 16.39
C LEU A 147 -5.16 15.84 15.37
N GLU A 148 -5.98 15.42 14.41
CA GLU A 148 -6.55 16.30 13.38
C GLU A 148 -5.48 16.99 12.51
N LEU A 149 -4.43 16.25 12.13
CA LEU A 149 -3.24 16.74 11.41
C LEU A 149 -3.18 16.29 9.94
N GLN A 150 -4.26 15.75 9.37
CA GLN A 150 -4.28 15.11 8.03
C GLN A 150 -3.91 16.05 6.86
N GLY A 151 -3.89 17.37 7.07
CA GLY A 151 -3.50 18.37 6.07
C GLY A 151 -2.18 19.10 6.34
N GLU A 152 -1.47 18.76 7.42
CA GLU A 152 -0.25 19.48 7.84
C GLU A 152 0.99 18.91 7.16
N THR A 153 1.50 19.63 6.15
CA THR A 153 2.76 19.31 5.47
C THR A 153 3.69 20.54 5.43
N PRO A 154 4.99 20.42 5.80
CA PRO A 154 5.58 19.29 6.50
C PRO A 154 5.03 19.16 7.93
N LEU A 155 4.87 17.93 8.39
CA LEU A 155 4.57 17.61 9.79
C LEU A 155 5.86 17.76 10.59
N THR A 156 5.87 18.58 11.63
CA THR A 156 7.04 18.77 12.51
C THR A 156 6.67 18.54 13.96
N LEU A 157 7.64 18.12 14.79
CA LEU A 157 7.42 17.90 16.22
C LEU A 157 6.82 19.13 16.93
N GLN A 158 7.20 20.34 16.50
CA GLN A 158 6.63 21.58 17.03
C GLN A 158 5.13 21.71 16.72
N LYS A 159 4.70 21.41 15.48
CA LYS A 159 3.29 21.43 15.09
C LYS A 159 2.48 20.36 15.82
N VAL A 160 3.01 19.14 15.90
CA VAL A 160 2.38 18.03 16.64
C VAL A 160 2.18 18.39 18.11
N LYS A 161 3.21 18.94 18.77
CA LYS A 161 3.15 19.36 20.18
C LYS A 161 2.13 20.48 20.39
N LYS A 162 2.09 21.48 19.50
CA LYS A 162 1.12 22.59 19.56
C LYS A 162 -0.32 22.08 19.45
N GLN A 163 -0.57 21.19 18.49
CA GLN A 163 -1.90 20.63 18.27
C GLN A 163 -2.33 19.71 19.42
N TYR A 164 -1.41 18.88 19.92
CA TYR A 164 -1.64 18.11 21.14
C TYR A 164 -2.06 18.98 22.32
N GLN A 165 -1.33 20.07 22.60
CA GLN A 165 -1.66 20.97 23.72
C GLN A 165 -3.05 21.59 23.59
N LYS A 166 -3.43 21.98 22.36
CA LYS A 166 -4.77 22.53 22.06
C LYS A 166 -5.87 21.50 22.35
N LEU A 167 -5.75 20.29 21.79
CA LEU A 167 -6.74 19.23 21.94
C LEU A 167 -6.81 18.70 23.39
N ALA A 168 -5.66 18.58 24.06
CA ALA A 168 -5.58 18.19 25.46
C ALA A 168 -6.26 19.20 26.39
N GLN A 169 -6.13 20.50 26.14
CA GLN A 169 -6.84 21.53 26.92
C GLN A 169 -8.36 21.49 26.69
N GLN A 170 -8.79 21.23 25.45
CA GLN A 170 -10.20 21.16 25.09
C GLN A 170 -10.90 19.94 25.69
N HIS A 171 -10.24 18.79 25.70
CA HIS A 171 -10.82 17.53 26.17
C HIS A 171 -10.42 17.15 27.61
N HIS A 172 -9.80 18.08 28.36
CA HIS A 172 -9.34 17.80 29.72
C HIS A 172 -10.50 17.40 30.65
N PRO A 173 -10.43 16.26 31.37
CA PRO A 173 -11.52 15.79 32.23
C PRO A 173 -11.88 16.78 33.35
N ASP A 174 -10.88 17.43 33.97
CA ASP A 174 -11.10 18.45 35.02
C ASP A 174 -11.85 19.70 34.53
N LYS A 175 -12.00 19.89 33.21
CA LYS A 175 -12.75 20.99 32.59
C LYS A 175 -14.08 20.54 31.99
N GLY A 176 -14.56 19.34 32.37
CA GLY A 176 -15.78 18.74 31.81
C GLY A 176 -15.58 18.03 30.47
N GLY A 177 -14.32 17.76 30.10
CA GLY A 177 -13.99 17.04 28.87
C GLY A 177 -14.13 15.52 28.98
N ASN A 178 -14.00 14.83 27.84
CA ASN A 178 -14.09 13.37 27.76
C ASN A 178 -12.72 12.73 28.08
N ALA A 179 -12.65 11.96 29.17
CA ALA A 179 -11.44 11.29 29.63
C ALA A 179 -10.87 10.26 28.64
N GLU A 180 -11.73 9.49 27.95
CA GLU A 180 -11.30 8.53 26.93
C GLU A 180 -10.67 9.25 25.74
N LYS A 181 -11.30 10.35 25.29
CA LYS A 181 -10.78 11.17 24.19
C LYS A 181 -9.44 11.83 24.57
N PHE A 182 -9.30 12.29 25.81
CA PHE A 182 -8.04 12.84 26.32
C PHE A 182 -6.92 11.79 26.36
N GLN A 183 -7.22 10.55 26.76
CA GLN A 183 -6.25 9.46 26.72
C GLN A 183 -5.83 9.12 25.30
N ALA A 184 -6.77 9.02 24.35
CA ALA A 184 -6.47 8.78 22.94
C ALA A 184 -5.56 9.87 22.35
N ILE A 185 -5.86 11.15 22.62
CA ILE A 185 -5.03 12.29 22.19
C ILE A 185 -3.60 12.21 22.77
N LYS A 186 -3.48 11.83 24.04
CA LYS A 186 -2.17 11.67 24.71
C LYS A 186 -1.38 10.50 24.12
N GLN A 187 -2.05 9.39 23.84
CA GLN A 187 -1.43 8.23 23.21
C GLN A 187 -0.92 8.57 21.79
N ALA A 188 -1.78 9.16 20.95
CA ALA A 188 -1.42 9.60 19.60
C ALA A 188 -0.22 10.57 19.59
N PHE A 189 -0.16 11.50 20.55
CA PHE A 189 1.01 12.38 20.69
C PHE A 189 2.29 11.61 21.01
N ASN A 190 2.24 10.65 21.94
CA ASN A 190 3.41 9.84 22.30
C ASN A 190 3.89 8.98 21.12
N GLU A 191 2.97 8.41 20.36
CA GLU A 191 3.27 7.62 19.16
C GLU A 191 3.97 8.46 18.10
N LEU A 192 3.42 9.64 17.74
CA LEU A 192 4.08 10.52 16.77
C LEU A 192 5.41 11.08 17.28
N LYS A 193 5.54 11.34 18.58
CA LYS A 193 6.79 11.84 19.18
C LYS A 193 7.96 10.86 19.00
N LEU A 194 7.71 9.56 18.96
CA LEU A 194 8.77 8.55 18.75
C LEU A 194 9.32 8.52 17.31
N ILE A 195 8.62 9.18 16.38
CA ILE A 195 8.92 9.17 14.95
C ILE A 195 9.67 10.44 14.51
N PHE A 196 9.82 11.43 15.41
CA PHE A 196 10.61 12.66 15.21
C PHE A 196 11.87 12.66 16.07
#